data_AF-A0A976HG45-F1
#
_entry.id   AF-A0A976HG45-F1
#
_cell.length_a   1.000
_cell.length_b   1.000
_cell.length_c   1.000
_cell.angle_alpha   90.00
_cell.angle_beta   90.00
_cell.angle_gamma   90.00
#
_symmetry.space_group_name_H-M   'P 1'
#
loop_
_entity.id
_entity.type
_entity.pdbx_description
1 polymer ?
#
loop_
_entity_poly.entity_id
_entity_poly.type
_entity_poly.pdbx_seq_one_letter_code
_entity_poly.pdbx_strand_id
1 'polypeptide(L)'
;MPSTPPAAAAKILTARAKPKVIDIQAQLTFAAEARGVSPFRIAADVVRRRISRQRLSAQDYFLLGLYRPELSEADRDAFVSEYEVSRLNRQLQPQLEHAVYGLMNSKLLTEMLLRGTGLPCATTVAVARATPARLPCEVLVGPEAIERFLRAVGRFPLFGKPDGSSLGVGAASFLDRDGDMLLLGDGTRVPVRRLAQEIARDYPTGYVFQTLLRPHPELARLIGPIVGTLRVLSLRFAGGPAPLYVMLKLPGPGAMVDG
;
A
#
# COMPACT_ATOMS: atom_id res chain seq x y z
N MET A 1 -16.65 -24.71 32.11
CA MET A 1 -16.15 -24.91 30.73
C MET A 1 -15.58 -23.59 30.25
N PRO A 2 -14.30 -23.51 29.86
CA PRO A 2 -13.74 -22.31 29.28
C PRO A 2 -14.35 -22.15 27.88
N SER A 3 -15.09 -21.07 27.66
CA SER A 3 -15.64 -20.69 26.37
C SER A 3 -14.50 -20.33 25.43
N THR A 4 -14.34 -21.12 24.37
CA THR A 4 -13.51 -20.76 23.22
C THR A 4 -13.96 -19.39 22.71
N PRO A 5 -13.08 -18.39 22.60
CA PRO A 5 -13.47 -17.10 22.03
C PRO A 5 -13.97 -17.32 20.60
N PRO A 6 -15.02 -16.60 20.16
CA PRO A 6 -15.54 -16.73 18.81
C PRO A 6 -14.44 -16.46 17.79
N ALA A 7 -14.35 -17.31 16.76
CA ALA A 7 -13.42 -17.12 15.66
C ALA A 7 -13.58 -15.71 15.10
N ALA A 8 -12.48 -14.94 15.03
CA ALA A 8 -12.50 -13.60 14.49
C ALA A 8 -13.08 -13.64 13.06
N ALA A 9 -14.20 -12.96 12.85
CA ALA A 9 -14.82 -12.86 11.54
C ALA A 9 -13.79 -12.34 10.52
N ALA A 10 -13.72 -12.94 9.33
CA ALA A 10 -12.75 -12.58 8.29
C ALA A 10 -12.76 -11.06 8.02
N LYS A 11 -11.60 -10.44 7.82
CA LYS A 11 -11.55 -9.01 7.45
C LYS A 11 -12.15 -8.80 6.06
N ILE A 12 -12.93 -7.74 5.89
CA ILE A 12 -13.45 -7.30 4.59
C ILE A 12 -12.36 -6.53 3.85
N LEU A 13 -11.76 -5.54 4.52
CA LEU A 13 -10.77 -4.67 3.89
C LEU A 13 -9.42 -5.37 3.80
N THR A 14 -8.66 -5.03 2.76
CA THR A 14 -7.39 -5.68 2.45
C THR A 14 -6.46 -5.62 3.67
N ALA A 15 -6.19 -6.77 4.27
CA ALA A 15 -5.25 -6.88 5.36
C ALA A 15 -3.82 -6.83 4.83
N ARG A 16 -2.89 -6.33 5.65
CA ARG A 16 -1.47 -6.50 5.35
C ARG A 16 -1.18 -7.99 5.22
N ALA A 17 -0.64 -8.41 4.08
CA ALA A 17 -0.21 -9.79 3.90
C ALA A 17 0.75 -10.14 5.03
N LYS A 18 0.53 -11.29 5.70
CA LYS A 18 1.49 -11.75 6.71
C LYS A 18 2.83 -11.91 6.00
N PRO A 19 3.94 -11.38 6.56
CA PRO A 19 5.25 -11.60 5.98
C PRO A 19 5.45 -13.10 5.85
N LYS A 20 5.79 -13.57 4.64
CA LYS A 20 6.09 -14.98 4.42
C LYS A 20 7.27 -15.32 5.31
N VAL A 21 7.03 -16.12 6.35
CA VAL A 21 8.09 -16.70 7.16
C VAL A 21 8.78 -17.72 6.25
N ILE A 22 10.03 -17.44 5.94
CA ILE A 22 10.81 -18.28 5.05
C ILE A 22 11.45 -19.38 5.88
N ASP A 23 11.20 -20.62 5.50
CA ASP A 23 12.01 -21.74 5.95
C ASP A 23 13.40 -21.62 5.30
N ILE A 24 14.37 -21.15 6.10
CA ILE A 24 15.72 -20.91 5.64
C ILE A 24 16.39 -22.21 5.17
N GLN A 25 16.11 -23.35 5.81
CA GLN A 25 16.71 -24.62 5.42
C GLN A 25 16.20 -25.06 4.06
N ALA A 26 14.87 -25.03 3.87
CA ALA A 26 14.27 -25.36 2.58
C ALA A 26 14.77 -24.44 1.46
N GLN A 27 14.89 -23.12 1.73
CA GLN A 27 15.40 -22.18 0.73
C GLN A 27 16.88 -22.35 0.41
N LEU A 28 17.72 -22.73 1.38
CA LEU A 28 19.14 -23.00 1.13
C LEU A 28 19.30 -24.16 0.15
N THR A 29 18.54 -25.23 0.33
CA THR A 29 18.55 -26.39 -0.57
C THR A 29 18.04 -25.99 -1.96
N PHE A 30 16.89 -25.31 -2.04
CA PHE A 30 16.33 -24.85 -3.30
C PHE A 30 17.28 -23.92 -4.08
N ALA A 31 17.89 -22.95 -3.39
CA ALA A 31 18.83 -22.01 -3.97
C ALA A 31 20.13 -22.70 -4.43
N ALA A 32 20.58 -23.71 -3.70
CA ALA A 32 21.76 -24.51 -4.03
C ALA A 32 21.53 -25.31 -5.32
N GLU A 33 20.39 -25.98 -5.42
CA GLU A 33 19.95 -26.70 -6.63
C GLU A 33 19.83 -25.75 -7.83
N ALA A 34 19.13 -24.63 -7.66
CA ALA A 34 18.93 -23.65 -8.73
C ALA A 34 20.25 -23.05 -9.25
N ARG A 35 21.25 -22.87 -8.38
CA ARG A 35 22.55 -22.30 -8.74
C ARG A 35 23.60 -23.35 -9.12
N GLY A 36 23.30 -24.64 -8.95
CA GLY A 36 24.25 -25.74 -9.17
C GLY A 36 25.45 -25.71 -8.21
N VAL A 37 25.26 -25.30 -6.96
CA VAL A 37 26.33 -25.20 -5.94
C VAL A 37 25.90 -25.88 -4.64
N SER A 38 26.82 -26.00 -3.67
CA SER A 38 26.47 -26.55 -2.36
C SER A 38 25.65 -25.57 -1.51
N PRO A 39 24.75 -26.06 -0.61
CA PRO A 39 24.04 -25.22 0.35
C PRO A 39 24.96 -24.36 1.22
N PHE A 40 26.15 -24.88 1.57
CA PHE A 40 27.17 -24.13 2.31
C PHE A 40 27.67 -22.90 1.54
N ARG A 41 27.77 -22.99 0.21
CA ARG A 41 28.18 -21.86 -0.63
C ARG A 41 27.10 -20.78 -0.67
N ILE A 42 25.82 -21.16 -0.68
CA ILE A 42 24.70 -20.21 -0.53
C ILE A 42 24.72 -19.58 0.87
N ALA A 43 24.89 -20.37 1.93
CA ALA A 43 24.96 -19.86 3.29
C ALA A 43 26.11 -18.86 3.48
N ALA A 44 27.29 -19.15 2.94
CA ALA A 44 28.43 -18.25 2.96
C ALA A 44 28.15 -16.94 2.20
N ASP A 45 27.47 -17.02 1.05
CA ASP A 45 27.06 -15.84 0.28
C ASP A 45 26.07 -14.96 1.06
N VAL A 46 25.07 -15.57 1.70
CA VAL A 46 24.12 -14.89 2.59
C VAL A 46 24.83 -14.18 3.74
N VAL A 47 25.75 -14.86 4.43
CA VAL A 47 26.51 -14.28 5.55
C VAL A 47 27.39 -13.13 5.07
N ARG A 48 28.15 -13.32 3.98
CA ARG A 48 28.99 -12.28 3.36
C ARG A 48 28.18 -11.02 3.07
N ARG A 49 26.99 -11.16 2.47
CA ARG A 49 26.13 -10.02 2.11
C ARG A 49 25.52 -9.33 3.33
N ARG A 50 25.18 -10.09 4.36
CA ARG A 50 24.68 -9.56 5.63
C ARG A 50 25.69 -8.66 6.35
N ILE A 51 26.96 -9.04 6.35
CA ILE A 51 28.03 -8.28 7.02
C ILE A 51 28.64 -7.18 6.13
N SER A 52 28.42 -7.26 4.81
CA SER A 52 28.90 -6.26 3.85
C SER A 52 28.15 -4.92 3.97
N ARG A 53 28.55 -3.95 3.13
CA ARG A 53 27.85 -2.66 2.99
C ARG A 53 26.37 -2.80 2.58
N GLN A 54 25.97 -3.94 2.00
CA GLN A 54 24.59 -4.19 1.58
C GLN A 54 23.64 -4.42 2.77
N ARG A 55 24.15 -4.95 3.90
CA ARG A 55 23.37 -5.30 5.11
C ARG A 55 22.11 -6.12 4.80
N LEU A 56 22.21 -7.04 3.84
CA LEU A 56 21.07 -7.81 3.34
C LEU A 56 20.63 -8.87 4.36
N SER A 57 19.33 -8.95 4.65
CA SER A 57 18.82 -10.05 5.47
C SER A 57 18.78 -11.36 4.66
N ALA A 58 18.79 -12.51 5.34
CA ALA A 58 18.62 -13.79 4.66
C ALA A 58 17.27 -13.87 3.94
N GLN A 59 16.23 -13.28 4.52
CA GLN A 59 14.92 -13.20 3.91
C GLN A 59 14.95 -12.41 2.59
N ASP A 60 15.60 -11.24 2.57
CA ASP A 60 15.75 -10.43 1.36
C ASP A 60 16.51 -11.19 0.27
N TYR A 61 17.60 -11.88 0.64
CA TYR A 61 18.39 -12.68 -0.29
C TYR A 61 17.52 -13.68 -1.07
N PHE A 62 16.65 -14.40 -0.36
CA PHE A 62 15.79 -15.41 -0.99
C PHE A 62 14.57 -14.80 -1.69
N LEU A 63 13.90 -13.80 -1.10
CA LEU A 63 12.73 -13.15 -1.73
C LEU A 63 13.08 -12.45 -3.04
N LEU A 64 14.26 -11.83 -3.09
CA LEU A 64 14.72 -11.06 -4.24
C LEU A 64 15.49 -11.92 -5.24
N GLY A 65 15.66 -13.21 -4.93
CA GLY A 65 16.22 -14.20 -5.85
C GLY A 65 17.71 -14.01 -6.12
N LEU A 66 18.50 -13.52 -5.16
CA LEU A 66 19.94 -13.28 -5.37
C LEU A 66 20.74 -14.57 -5.64
N TYR A 67 20.17 -15.75 -5.36
CA TYR A 67 20.76 -17.04 -5.70
C TYR A 67 20.65 -17.40 -7.19
N ARG A 68 19.84 -16.69 -7.97
CA ARG A 68 19.60 -16.98 -9.40
C ARG A 68 20.92 -17.12 -10.17
N PRO A 69 21.11 -18.19 -10.97
CA PRO A 69 22.38 -18.47 -11.64
C PRO A 69 22.73 -17.41 -12.69
N GLU A 70 21.74 -16.73 -13.25
CA GLU A 70 21.93 -15.72 -14.31
C GLU A 70 22.58 -14.43 -13.78
N LEU A 71 22.58 -14.21 -12.47
CA LEU A 71 23.21 -13.04 -11.87
C LEU A 71 24.73 -13.23 -11.80
N SER A 72 25.50 -12.23 -12.23
CA SER A 72 26.94 -12.17 -11.96
C SER A 72 27.20 -11.82 -10.49
N GLU A 73 28.44 -11.98 -10.01
CA GLU A 73 28.81 -11.49 -8.67
C GLU A 73 28.63 -9.97 -8.57
N ALA A 74 28.92 -9.23 -9.64
CA ALA A 74 28.71 -7.78 -9.70
C ALA A 74 27.23 -7.40 -9.58
N ASP A 75 26.33 -8.13 -10.27
CA ASP A 75 24.88 -7.88 -10.18
C ASP A 75 24.36 -8.12 -8.77
N ARG A 76 24.81 -9.20 -8.13
CA ARG A 76 24.45 -9.47 -6.74
C ARG A 76 25.01 -8.39 -5.81
N ASP A 77 26.23 -7.92 -6.05
CA ASP A 77 26.90 -6.91 -5.21
C ASP A 77 26.33 -5.50 -5.36
N ALA A 78 25.73 -5.19 -6.50
CA ALA A 78 25.01 -3.94 -6.74
C ALA A 78 23.68 -3.85 -5.98
N PHE A 79 23.19 -4.97 -5.40
CA PHE A 79 21.91 -5.00 -4.70
C PHE A 79 21.94 -4.19 -3.39
N VAL A 80 20.90 -3.40 -3.16
CA VAL A 80 20.76 -2.57 -1.95
C VAL A 80 19.57 -3.06 -1.13
N SER A 81 19.78 -3.35 0.15
CA SER A 81 18.71 -3.80 1.05
C SER A 81 17.68 -2.71 1.33
N GLU A 82 16.46 -3.12 1.72
CA GLU A 82 15.42 -2.18 2.17
C GLU A 82 15.90 -1.30 3.35
N TYR A 83 16.73 -1.87 4.23
CA TYR A 83 17.36 -1.14 5.31
C TYR A 83 18.25 -0.01 4.80
N GLU A 84 19.13 -0.31 3.85
CA GLU A 84 20.05 0.68 3.26
C GLU A 84 19.29 1.74 2.46
N VAL A 85 18.27 1.36 1.70
CA VAL A 85 17.36 2.30 1.03
C VAL A 85 16.68 3.23 2.05
N SER A 86 16.15 2.66 3.14
CA SER A 86 15.51 3.44 4.21
C SER A 86 16.47 4.41 4.89
N ARG A 87 17.71 3.97 5.13
CA ARG A 87 18.76 4.83 5.70
C ARG A 87 19.12 5.97 4.76
N LEU A 88 19.34 5.66 3.47
CA LEU A 88 19.66 6.66 2.46
C LEU A 88 18.53 7.68 2.31
N ASN A 89 17.28 7.22 2.22
CA ASN A 89 16.11 8.11 2.14
C ASN A 89 16.05 9.07 3.35
N ARG A 90 16.36 8.59 4.55
CA ARG A 90 16.42 9.44 5.75
C ARG A 90 17.55 10.47 5.67
N GLN A 91 18.72 10.09 5.16
CA GLN A 91 19.86 11.00 4.98
C GLN A 91 19.60 12.06 3.90
N LEU A 92 18.83 11.72 2.87
CA LEU A 92 18.39 12.65 1.82
C LEU A 92 17.24 13.56 2.26
N GLN A 93 16.67 13.30 3.43
CA GLN A 93 15.60 14.09 4.04
C GLN A 93 16.00 14.64 5.42
N PRO A 94 17.18 15.28 5.59
CA PRO A 94 17.73 15.57 6.91
C PRO A 94 16.99 16.67 7.69
N GLN A 95 15.89 17.23 7.13
CA GLN A 95 15.17 18.38 7.67
C GLN A 95 13.65 18.29 7.47
N LEU A 96 13.08 17.10 7.28
CA LEU A 96 11.63 16.98 7.41
C LEU A 96 11.30 17.09 8.91
N GLU A 97 11.01 18.32 9.35
CA GLU A 97 10.42 18.56 10.66
C GLU A 97 9.23 17.61 10.86
N HIS A 98 8.96 17.20 12.10
CA HIS A 98 7.86 16.29 12.43
C HIS A 98 6.53 16.72 11.79
N ALA A 99 6.32 18.03 11.60
CA ALA A 99 5.18 18.60 10.90
C ALA A 99 5.09 18.18 9.42
N VAL A 100 6.19 18.20 8.67
CA VAL A 100 6.18 17.82 7.25
C VAL A 100 6.01 16.30 7.11
N TYR A 101 6.59 15.52 8.02
CA TYR A 101 6.35 14.08 8.06
C TYR A 101 4.88 13.76 8.37
N GLY A 102 4.25 14.45 9.32
CA GLY A 102 2.82 14.31 9.63
C GLY A 102 1.93 14.67 8.45
N LEU A 103 2.23 15.78 7.75
CA LEU A 103 1.56 16.20 6.53
C LEU A 103 1.62 15.12 5.44
N MET A 104 2.82 14.61 5.15
CA MET A 104 3.05 13.61 4.10
C MET A 104 2.43 12.24 4.41
N ASN A 105 2.24 11.91 5.69
CA ASN A 105 1.58 10.67 6.08
C ASN A 105 0.05 10.78 6.17
N SER A 106 -0.52 11.99 6.10
CA SER A 106 -1.96 12.17 5.98
C SER A 106 -2.34 12.40 4.52
N LYS A 107 -3.11 11.46 3.95
CA LYS A 107 -3.63 11.59 2.58
C LYS A 107 -4.59 12.77 2.47
N LEU A 108 -5.39 13.02 3.51
CA LEU A 108 -6.30 14.14 3.55
C LEU A 108 -5.55 15.49 3.54
N LEU A 109 -4.57 15.67 4.44
CA LEU A 109 -3.81 16.93 4.49
C LEU A 109 -2.98 17.13 3.22
N THR A 110 -2.40 16.05 2.68
CA THR A 110 -1.67 16.10 1.41
C THR A 110 -2.59 16.51 0.25
N GLU A 111 -3.80 15.94 0.14
CA GLU A 111 -4.78 16.36 -0.87
C GLU A 111 -5.12 17.85 -0.72
N MET A 112 -5.40 18.32 0.50
CA MET A 112 -5.72 19.72 0.75
C MET A 112 -4.61 20.66 0.28
N LEU A 113 -3.34 20.32 0.59
CA LEU A 113 -2.18 21.08 0.13
C LEU A 113 -2.09 21.11 -1.40
N LEU A 114 -2.13 19.95 -2.05
CA LEU A 114 -1.98 19.84 -3.50
C LEU A 114 -3.11 20.58 -4.24
N ARG A 115 -4.36 20.42 -3.79
CA ARG A 115 -5.50 21.15 -4.36
C ARG A 115 -5.39 22.66 -4.14
N GLY A 116 -4.87 23.09 -2.98
CA GLY A 116 -4.58 24.50 -2.71
C GLY A 116 -3.58 25.12 -3.68
N THR A 117 -2.70 24.30 -4.30
CA THR A 117 -1.77 24.73 -5.36
C THR A 117 -2.35 24.62 -6.77
N GLY A 118 -3.61 24.21 -6.93
CA GLY A 118 -4.26 24.02 -8.23
C GLY A 118 -3.95 22.67 -8.89
N LEU A 119 -3.26 21.75 -8.20
CA LEU A 119 -2.99 20.43 -8.74
C LEU A 119 -4.25 19.55 -8.70
N PRO A 120 -4.57 18.84 -9.81
CA PRO A 120 -5.71 17.94 -9.84
C PRO A 120 -5.43 16.73 -8.94
N CYS A 121 -6.37 16.42 -8.05
CA CYS A 121 -6.31 15.28 -7.15
C CYS A 121 -7.67 14.57 -7.11
N ALA A 122 -7.67 13.28 -6.76
CA ALA A 122 -8.91 12.60 -6.37
C ALA A 122 -9.56 13.38 -5.22
N THR A 123 -10.86 13.66 -5.35
CA THR A 123 -11.58 14.49 -4.38
C THR A 123 -12.07 13.63 -3.23
N THR A 124 -11.65 13.95 -2.01
CA THR A 124 -12.27 13.42 -0.79
C THR A 124 -13.68 13.96 -0.66
N VAL A 125 -14.66 13.06 -0.60
CA VAL A 125 -16.06 13.37 -0.37
C VAL A 125 -16.45 13.22 1.10
N ALA A 126 -15.80 12.31 1.82
CA ALA A 126 -16.02 12.11 3.25
C ALA A 126 -14.80 11.50 3.94
N VAL A 127 -14.69 11.70 5.26
CA VAL A 127 -13.72 11.02 6.11
C VAL A 127 -14.39 10.45 7.36
N ALA A 128 -14.17 9.17 7.61
CA ALA A 128 -14.56 8.51 8.84
C ALA A 128 -13.47 8.60 9.89
N ARG A 129 -13.82 8.94 11.14
CA ARG A 129 -12.88 9.05 12.26
C ARG A 129 -13.62 8.99 13.59
N ALA A 130 -12.88 8.72 14.67
CA ALA A 130 -13.45 8.59 16.01
C ALA A 130 -13.87 9.93 16.64
N THR A 131 -13.31 11.05 16.20
CA THR A 131 -13.56 12.37 16.79
C THR A 131 -14.09 13.37 15.75
N PRO A 132 -14.94 14.34 16.12
CA PRO A 132 -15.33 15.42 15.22
C PRO A 132 -14.13 16.26 14.76
N ALA A 133 -14.18 16.80 13.54
CA ALA A 133 -13.27 17.83 13.05
C ALA A 133 -13.99 18.78 12.10
N ARG A 134 -13.41 19.96 11.93
CA ARG A 134 -13.80 20.91 10.90
C ARG A 134 -12.92 20.70 9.67
N LEU A 135 -13.47 20.05 8.66
CA LEU A 135 -12.79 19.69 7.42
C LEU A 135 -13.62 20.15 6.21
N PRO A 136 -13.01 20.34 5.04
CA PRO A 136 -13.72 20.73 3.81
C PRO A 136 -14.55 19.59 3.18
N CYS A 137 -14.81 18.52 3.92
CA CYS A 137 -15.57 17.34 3.49
C CYS A 137 -16.45 16.82 4.63
N GLU A 138 -17.36 15.89 4.30
CA GLU A 138 -18.27 15.28 5.28
C GLU A 138 -17.47 14.46 6.31
N VAL A 139 -17.71 14.70 7.62
CA VAL A 139 -17.03 13.96 8.70
C VAL A 139 -17.98 12.94 9.30
N LEU A 140 -17.62 11.66 9.18
CA LEU A 140 -18.42 10.53 9.62
C LEU A 140 -17.89 10.02 10.97
N VAL A 141 -18.59 10.38 12.05
CA VAL A 141 -18.21 9.97 13.40
C VAL A 141 -18.96 8.71 13.80
N GLY A 142 -18.22 7.62 13.96
CA GLY A 142 -18.75 6.32 14.38
C GLY A 142 -19.36 5.48 13.24
N PRO A 143 -19.60 4.18 13.50
CA PRO A 143 -20.07 3.23 12.49
C PRO A 143 -21.45 3.60 11.91
N GLU A 144 -22.34 4.20 12.70
CA GLU A 144 -23.68 4.57 12.24
C GLU A 144 -23.63 5.70 11.20
N ALA A 145 -22.70 6.65 11.35
CA ALA A 145 -22.50 7.71 10.36
C ALA A 145 -21.92 7.14 9.06
N ILE A 146 -20.97 6.21 9.16
CA ILE A 146 -20.39 5.52 8.01
C ILE A 146 -21.45 4.71 7.27
N GLU A 147 -22.29 3.98 8.01
CA GLU A 147 -23.38 3.20 7.44
C GLU A 147 -24.39 4.09 6.70
N ARG A 148 -24.85 5.19 7.32
CA ARG A 148 -25.75 6.14 6.65
C ARG A 148 -25.14 6.71 5.38
N PHE A 149 -23.87 7.07 5.41
CA PHE A 149 -23.15 7.59 4.26
C PHE A 149 -23.12 6.57 3.10
N LEU A 150 -22.79 5.31 3.38
CA LEU A 150 -22.72 4.24 2.39
C LEU A 150 -24.10 3.82 1.86
N ARG A 151 -25.19 4.09 2.59
CA ARG A 151 -26.57 3.83 2.13
C ARG A 151 -27.13 4.94 1.24
N ALA A 152 -26.53 6.14 1.25
CA ALA A 152 -27.04 7.27 0.50
C ALA A 152 -27.02 7.02 -1.02
N VAL A 153 -28.10 7.40 -1.70
CA VAL A 153 -28.26 7.25 -3.15
C VAL A 153 -27.30 8.17 -3.90
N GLY A 154 -26.77 7.71 -5.03
CA GLY A 154 -25.92 8.51 -5.92
C GLY A 154 -24.48 8.72 -5.46
N ARG A 155 -24.01 7.96 -4.45
CA ARG A 155 -22.65 8.09 -3.93
C ARG A 155 -21.61 7.26 -4.69
N PHE A 156 -22.01 6.17 -5.34
CA PHE A 156 -21.10 5.24 -6.00
C PHE A 156 -20.80 5.64 -7.46
N PRO A 157 -19.60 5.32 -7.98
CA PRO A 157 -18.53 4.57 -7.34
C PRO A 157 -17.62 5.41 -6.44
N LEU A 158 -17.08 4.79 -5.38
CA LEU A 158 -16.17 5.38 -4.41
C LEU A 158 -14.88 4.56 -4.28
N PHE A 159 -13.83 5.23 -3.83
CA PHE A 159 -12.60 4.59 -3.36
C PHE A 159 -12.38 4.90 -1.87
N GLY A 160 -12.18 3.87 -1.07
CA GLY A 160 -11.88 3.96 0.35
C GLY A 160 -10.43 3.64 0.65
N LYS A 161 -9.81 4.35 1.59
CA LYS A 161 -8.49 4.00 2.13
C LYS A 161 -8.24 4.62 3.51
N PRO A 162 -7.42 3.99 4.37
CA PRO A 162 -7.01 4.62 5.61
C PRO A 162 -6.12 5.84 5.35
N ASP A 163 -6.29 6.90 6.14
CA ASP A 163 -5.56 8.16 5.96
C ASP A 163 -4.05 7.96 6.10
N GLY A 164 -3.62 7.26 7.16
CA GLY A 164 -2.20 7.03 7.50
C GLY A 164 -1.56 5.73 7.00
N SER A 165 -2.23 4.97 6.13
CA SER A 165 -1.73 3.65 5.67
C SER A 165 -0.88 3.72 4.40
N SER A 166 -0.14 2.66 4.08
CA SER A 166 0.62 2.51 2.82
C SER A 166 0.41 1.12 2.21
N LEU A 167 0.92 0.91 0.99
CA LEU A 167 0.90 -0.40 0.29
C LEU A 167 -0.51 -0.96 0.03
N GLY A 168 -1.51 -0.10 -0.14
CA GLY A 168 -2.89 -0.51 -0.39
C GLY A 168 -3.60 -1.18 0.81
N VAL A 169 -2.97 -1.24 1.99
CA VAL A 169 -3.57 -1.88 3.17
C VAL A 169 -4.80 -1.08 3.62
N GLY A 170 -5.94 -1.77 3.69
CA GLY A 170 -7.25 -1.23 4.05
C GLY A 170 -8.00 -0.54 2.90
N ALA A 171 -7.42 -0.48 1.70
CA ALA A 171 -8.06 0.20 0.58
C ALA A 171 -9.05 -0.71 -0.16
N ALA A 172 -10.11 -0.13 -0.70
CA ALA A 172 -11.12 -0.84 -1.47
C ALA A 172 -11.84 0.10 -2.44
N SER A 173 -12.23 -0.44 -3.60
CA SER A 173 -13.18 0.21 -4.50
C SER A 173 -14.60 -0.25 -4.16
N PHE A 174 -15.53 0.69 -3.98
CA PHE A 174 -16.95 0.44 -3.77
C PHE A 174 -17.70 0.82 -5.05
N LEU A 175 -18.18 -0.19 -5.77
CA LEU A 175 -18.71 0.00 -7.12
C LEU A 175 -20.19 0.36 -7.13
N ASP A 176 -20.96 -0.30 -6.27
CA ASP A 176 -22.41 -0.13 -6.20
C ASP A 176 -22.97 -0.64 -4.86
N ARG A 177 -24.24 -0.38 -4.61
CA ARG A 177 -25.02 -0.90 -3.48
C ARG A 177 -26.32 -1.53 -3.98
N ASP A 178 -26.59 -2.72 -3.48
CA ASP A 178 -27.87 -3.41 -3.65
C ASP A 178 -28.43 -3.78 -2.27
N GLY A 179 -29.49 -3.08 -1.86
CA GLY A 179 -30.08 -3.21 -0.53
C GLY A 179 -29.06 -2.95 0.59
N ASP A 180 -28.77 -3.99 1.38
CA ASP A 180 -27.80 -3.93 2.48
C ASP A 180 -26.38 -4.42 2.11
N MET A 181 -26.14 -4.68 0.83
CA MET A 181 -24.88 -5.23 0.35
C MET A 181 -24.15 -4.20 -0.54
N LEU A 182 -22.85 -4.06 -0.31
CA LEU A 182 -21.95 -3.31 -1.17
C LEU A 182 -21.23 -4.26 -2.12
N LEU A 183 -21.15 -3.87 -3.40
CA LEU A 183 -20.31 -4.52 -4.39
C LEU A 183 -18.93 -3.89 -4.39
N LEU A 184 -17.89 -4.69 -4.13
CA LEU A 184 -16.50 -4.25 -4.14
C LEU A 184 -15.85 -4.41 -5.52
N GLY A 185 -14.68 -3.79 -5.70
CA GLY A 185 -13.90 -3.81 -6.94
C GLY A 185 -13.45 -5.19 -7.39
N ASP A 186 -13.30 -6.15 -6.48
CA ASP A 186 -12.98 -7.56 -6.76
C ASP A 186 -14.21 -8.41 -7.06
N GLY A 187 -15.40 -7.80 -7.10
CA GLY A 187 -16.68 -8.48 -7.30
C GLY A 187 -17.28 -9.07 -6.03
N THR A 188 -16.61 -8.98 -4.87
CA THR A 188 -17.17 -9.47 -3.61
C THR A 188 -18.33 -8.59 -3.13
N ARG A 189 -19.27 -9.22 -2.41
CA ARG A 189 -20.44 -8.54 -1.84
C ARG A 189 -20.36 -8.59 -0.32
N VAL A 190 -20.43 -7.42 0.33
CA VAL A 190 -20.24 -7.31 1.78
C VAL A 190 -21.37 -6.51 2.45
N PRO A 191 -21.82 -6.89 3.66
CA PRO A 191 -22.83 -6.13 4.37
C PRO A 191 -22.34 -4.73 4.75
N VAL A 192 -23.12 -3.69 4.45
CA VAL A 192 -22.77 -2.28 4.73
C VAL A 192 -22.38 -2.09 6.20
N ARG A 193 -23.23 -2.60 7.10
CA ARG A 193 -23.03 -2.48 8.56
C ARG A 193 -21.72 -3.10 9.03
N ARG A 194 -21.35 -4.26 8.50
CA ARG A 194 -20.11 -4.96 8.88
C ARG A 194 -18.89 -4.17 8.43
N LEU A 195 -18.92 -3.63 7.21
CA LEU A 195 -17.84 -2.77 6.71
C LEU A 195 -17.71 -1.50 7.56
N ALA A 196 -18.83 -0.84 7.89
CA ALA A 196 -18.83 0.36 8.71
C ALA A 196 -18.22 0.11 10.10
N GLN A 197 -18.57 -1.01 10.74
CA GLN A 197 -17.98 -1.43 12.01
C GLN A 197 -16.48 -1.74 11.89
N GLU A 198 -16.06 -2.41 10.82
CA GLU A 198 -14.65 -2.68 10.56
C GLU A 198 -13.86 -1.39 10.37
N ILE A 199 -14.36 -0.43 9.58
CA ILE A 199 -13.72 0.87 9.38
C ILE A 199 -13.57 1.63 10.70
N ALA A 200 -14.64 1.74 11.49
CA ALA A 200 -14.62 2.47 12.75
C ALA A 200 -13.66 1.86 13.77
N ARG A 201 -13.57 0.52 13.81
CA ARG A 201 -12.70 -0.22 14.74
C ARG A 201 -11.24 -0.19 14.32
N ASP A 202 -10.95 -0.43 13.04
CA ASP A 202 -9.58 -0.66 12.56
C ASP A 202 -8.89 0.63 12.12
N TYR A 203 -9.65 1.67 11.77
CA TYR A 203 -9.12 2.96 11.29
C TYR A 203 -9.69 4.18 12.05
N PRO A 204 -9.62 4.20 13.40
CA PRO A 204 -10.22 5.25 14.21
C PRO A 204 -9.60 6.64 13.98
N THR A 205 -8.36 6.68 13.49
CA THR A 205 -7.63 7.91 13.19
C THR A 205 -8.03 8.56 11.86
N GLY A 206 -8.64 7.80 10.93
CA GLY A 206 -9.04 8.32 9.63
C GLY A 206 -9.19 7.25 8.56
N TYR A 207 -10.36 7.21 7.92
CA TYR A 207 -10.63 6.47 6.69
C TYR A 207 -11.29 7.39 5.66
N VAL A 208 -10.62 7.58 4.53
CA VAL A 208 -10.99 8.57 3.52
C VAL A 208 -11.81 7.90 2.43
N PHE A 209 -12.93 8.51 2.07
CA PHE A 209 -13.73 8.17 0.90
C PHE A 209 -13.51 9.22 -0.19
N GLN A 210 -13.10 8.78 -1.37
CA GLN A 210 -12.81 9.61 -2.54
C GLN A 210 -13.64 9.17 -3.74
N THR A 211 -13.81 10.07 -4.71
CA THR A 211 -14.30 9.67 -6.04
C THR A 211 -13.39 8.62 -6.64
N LEU A 212 -13.95 7.51 -7.15
CA LEU A 212 -13.17 6.49 -7.83
C LEU A 212 -12.65 7.02 -9.17
N LEU A 213 -11.31 7.10 -9.31
CA LEU A 213 -10.69 7.45 -10.58
C LEU A 213 -10.82 6.29 -11.58
N ARG A 214 -11.09 6.63 -12.84
CA ARG A 214 -11.12 5.68 -13.95
C ARG A 214 -10.11 6.10 -15.01
N PRO A 215 -9.43 5.15 -15.67
CA PRO A 215 -8.55 5.47 -16.78
C PRO A 215 -9.37 6.08 -17.93
N HIS A 216 -8.72 6.90 -18.74
CA HIS A 216 -9.28 7.37 -20.00
C HIS A 216 -9.77 6.16 -20.84
N PRO A 217 -10.89 6.22 -21.58
CA PRO A 217 -11.43 5.07 -22.29
C PRO A 217 -10.44 4.37 -23.22
N GLU A 218 -9.52 5.11 -23.84
CA GLU A 218 -8.46 4.52 -24.68
C GLU A 218 -7.44 3.72 -23.87
N LEU A 219 -7.04 4.22 -22.70
CA LEU A 219 -6.17 3.49 -21.78
C LEU A 219 -6.91 2.28 -21.21
N ALA A 220 -8.19 2.41 -20.90
CA ALA A 220 -9.00 1.33 -20.36
C ALA A 220 -9.05 0.10 -21.29
N ARG A 221 -9.03 0.32 -22.62
CA ARG A 221 -8.95 -0.77 -23.61
C ARG A 221 -7.63 -1.52 -23.55
N LEU A 222 -6.55 -0.88 -23.10
CA LEU A 222 -5.20 -1.44 -23.07
C LEU A 222 -4.87 -2.11 -21.72
N ILE A 223 -5.26 -1.47 -20.62
CA ILE A 223 -4.82 -1.86 -19.26
C ILE A 223 -5.98 -2.31 -18.36
N GLY A 224 -7.22 -2.30 -18.86
CA GLY A 224 -8.42 -2.60 -18.09
C GLY A 224 -8.95 -1.39 -17.30
N PRO A 225 -9.92 -1.61 -16.40
CA PRO A 225 -10.69 -0.53 -15.77
C PRO A 225 -9.96 0.17 -14.61
N ILE A 226 -8.77 -0.30 -14.24
CA ILE A 226 -8.00 0.22 -13.10
C ILE A 226 -6.95 1.21 -13.60
N VAL A 227 -6.77 2.30 -12.87
CA VAL A 227 -5.77 3.31 -13.22
C VAL A 227 -4.36 2.76 -13.06
N GLY A 228 -3.54 2.90 -14.10
CA GLY A 228 -2.09 2.77 -13.99
C GLY A 228 -1.50 4.01 -13.31
N THR A 229 -0.35 3.86 -12.66
CA THR A 229 0.32 4.96 -11.95
C THR A 229 1.68 5.25 -12.56
N LEU A 230 2.03 6.53 -12.63
CA LEU A 230 3.40 6.96 -12.85
C LEU A 230 4.06 7.18 -11.50
N ARG A 231 5.07 6.37 -11.18
CA ARG A 231 5.92 6.60 -10.02
C ARG A 231 7.05 7.53 -10.43
N VAL A 232 7.01 8.76 -9.95
CA VAL A 232 8.08 9.75 -10.10
C VAL A 232 8.90 9.75 -8.83
N LEU A 233 10.17 9.32 -8.91
CA LEU A 233 11.11 9.54 -7.82
C LEU A 233 11.80 10.89 -8.04
N SER A 234 11.74 11.77 -7.05
CA SER A 234 12.42 13.07 -7.10
C SER A 234 13.48 13.18 -6.00
N LEU A 235 14.52 13.94 -6.30
CA LEU A 235 15.55 14.35 -5.33
C LEU A 235 15.52 15.88 -5.23
N ARG A 236 15.83 16.37 -4.03
CA ARG A 236 16.01 17.81 -3.80
C ARG A 236 17.48 18.16 -4.00
N PHE A 237 17.80 18.84 -5.08
CA PHE A 237 19.12 19.40 -5.33
C PHE A 237 19.17 20.88 -4.90
N ALA A 238 20.36 21.49 -4.94
CA ALA A 238 20.52 22.90 -4.62
C ALA A 238 19.65 23.83 -5.51
N GLY A 239 19.42 23.44 -6.77
CA GLY A 239 18.54 24.16 -7.71
C GLY A 239 17.04 23.85 -7.57
N GLY A 240 16.64 23.00 -6.61
CA GLY A 240 15.25 22.59 -6.40
C GLY A 240 15.00 21.09 -6.61
N PRO A 241 13.73 20.65 -6.49
CA PRO A 241 13.35 19.27 -6.73
C PRO A 241 13.44 18.92 -8.22
N ALA A 242 14.06 17.80 -8.55
CA ALA A 242 14.12 17.27 -9.91
C ALA A 242 13.83 15.75 -9.93
N PRO A 243 13.19 15.22 -10.99
CA PRO A 243 12.96 13.79 -11.13
C PRO A 243 14.30 13.07 -11.33
N LEU A 244 14.56 12.02 -10.54
CA LEU A 244 15.67 11.10 -10.76
C LEU A 244 15.31 10.05 -11.80
N TYR A 245 14.10 9.48 -11.69
CA TYR A 245 13.55 8.56 -12.67
C TYR A 245 12.02 8.53 -12.60
N VAL A 246 11.40 8.00 -13.65
CA VAL A 246 9.96 7.76 -13.76
C VAL A 246 9.72 6.31 -14.15
N MET A 247 8.75 5.65 -13.51
CA MET A 247 8.30 4.30 -13.87
C MET A 247 6.80 4.27 -14.08
N LEU A 248 6.35 3.63 -15.15
CA LEU A 248 4.95 3.26 -15.33
C LEU A 248 4.67 1.95 -14.60
N LYS A 249 3.68 1.96 -13.72
CA LYS A 249 3.14 0.76 -13.08
C LYS A 249 1.77 0.46 -13.64
N LEU A 250 1.64 -0.74 -14.19
CA LEU A 250 0.39 -1.26 -14.68
C LEU A 250 -0.32 -2.06 -13.58
N PRO A 251 -1.65 -1.98 -13.49
CA PRO A 251 -2.42 -2.78 -12.55
C PRO A 251 -2.28 -4.27 -12.88
N GLY A 252 -2.20 -5.10 -11.84
CA GLY A 252 -2.27 -6.56 -12.01
C GLY A 252 -3.69 -7.02 -12.37
N PRO A 253 -3.85 -8.21 -12.97
CA PRO A 253 -5.17 -8.80 -13.20
C PRO A 253 -5.99 -8.88 -11.90
N GLY A 254 -7.23 -8.37 -11.93
CA GLY A 254 -8.14 -8.41 -10.77
C GLY A 254 -7.78 -7.45 -9.61
N ALA A 255 -6.86 -6.50 -9.81
CA ALA A 255 -6.49 -5.54 -8.77
C ALA A 255 -7.67 -4.62 -8.40
N MET A 256 -7.87 -4.40 -7.10
CA MET A 256 -8.87 -3.45 -6.57
C MET A 256 -8.35 -2.03 -6.34
N VAL A 257 -7.03 -1.90 -6.31
CA VAL A 257 -6.30 -0.69 -5.95
C VAL A 257 -5.25 -0.41 -7.02
N ASP A 258 -4.83 0.85 -7.09
CA ASP A 258 -3.68 1.26 -7.88
C ASP A 258 -2.38 0.58 -7.37
N GLY A 259 -1.45 0.33 -8.30
CA GLY A 259 -0.16 -0.34 -8.04
C GLY A 259 0.99 0.59 -7.65
#